data_AF-A0A9W6YTZ9-F1
#
_entry.id   AF-A0A9W6YTZ9-F1
#
_cell.length_a   1.000
_cell.length_b   1.000
_cell.length_c   1.000
_cell.angle_alpha   90.00
_cell.angle_beta   90.00
_cell.angle_gamma   90.00
#
_symmetry.space_group_name_H-M   'P 1'
#
loop_
_entity.id
_entity.type
_entity.pdbx_description
1 polymer ?
#
loop_
_entity_poly.entity_id
_entity_poly.type
_entity_poly.pdbx_seq_one_letter_code
_entity_poly.pdbx_strand_id
1 'polypeptide(L)'
;MPAKNKQSQTAKRRKTQNGKREITSEVTSDSLARNLLQNKPNLTPKSTKRQLKGVELKKHLRSAQLYGNTPKKNQKTYSEKDLDIPQLNKAINPGAIVKKRGKKGKKFIADDDSLTLNRLVKQINDDRDLINESKLEKAKRLEEIRALRKEEMERKEQAKKNKLESVKVDIKQKASMARIVRRKNAKEAKKQIFKEADKEVKGKKPRKSVSFA
;
A
#
# COMPACT_ATOMS: atom_id res chain seq x y z
N MET A 1 14.56 -10.15 -69.10
CA MET A 1 13.31 -10.09 -68.33
C MET A 1 13.07 -11.45 -67.66
N PRO A 2 13.30 -11.65 -66.35
CA PRO A 2 13.00 -12.94 -65.72
C PRO A 2 11.52 -13.00 -65.30
N ALA A 3 10.82 -14.04 -65.75
CA ALA A 3 9.42 -14.30 -65.46
C ALA A 3 9.20 -14.58 -63.96
N LYS A 4 8.19 -13.91 -63.38
CA LYS A 4 7.77 -14.12 -61.99
C LYS A 4 7.16 -15.51 -61.83
N ASN A 5 7.90 -16.39 -61.16
CA ASN A 5 7.51 -17.76 -60.86
C ASN A 5 6.32 -17.79 -59.89
N LYS A 6 5.08 -17.76 -60.40
CA LYS A 6 3.85 -17.82 -59.61
C LYS A 6 3.54 -19.29 -59.30
N GLN A 7 3.89 -19.74 -58.09
CA GLN A 7 3.50 -21.06 -57.60
C GLN A 7 1.97 -21.23 -57.62
N SER A 8 1.50 -22.36 -58.16
CA SER A 8 0.09 -22.71 -58.27
C SER A 8 -0.57 -22.80 -56.88
N GLN A 9 -1.88 -22.51 -56.81
CA GLN A 9 -2.63 -22.61 -55.53
C GLN A 9 -2.61 -24.04 -54.96
N THR A 10 -2.50 -25.06 -55.82
CA THR A 10 -2.31 -26.46 -55.44
C THR A 10 -0.97 -26.70 -54.73
N ALA A 11 0.12 -26.05 -55.14
CA ALA A 11 1.40 -26.12 -54.44
C ALA A 11 1.34 -25.46 -53.04
N LYS A 12 0.54 -24.39 -52.88
CA LYS A 12 0.32 -23.75 -51.57
C LYS A 12 -0.49 -24.63 -50.61
N ARG A 13 -1.51 -25.36 -51.11
CA ARG A 13 -2.31 -26.32 -50.31
C ARG A 13 -1.50 -27.53 -49.85
N ARG A 14 -0.57 -28.05 -50.67
CA ARG A 14 0.27 -29.20 -50.31
C ARG A 14 1.16 -28.93 -49.09
N LYS A 15 1.60 -27.68 -48.89
CA LYS A 15 2.42 -27.27 -47.73
C LYS A 15 1.64 -27.24 -46.40
N THR A 16 0.32 -27.05 -46.45
CA THR A 16 -0.55 -27.04 -45.26
C THR A 16 -1.23 -28.38 -44.99
N GLN A 17 -1.27 -29.29 -45.97
CA GLN A 17 -2.00 -30.56 -45.86
C GLN A 17 -1.17 -31.68 -45.21
N ASN A 18 0.17 -31.60 -45.29
CA ASN A 18 1.08 -32.50 -44.59
C ASN A 18 1.59 -31.87 -43.28
N GLY A 19 0.68 -31.30 -42.50
CA GLY A 19 0.94 -31.04 -41.08
C GLY A 19 1.14 -32.40 -40.41
N LYS A 20 2.39 -32.73 -40.10
CA LYS A 20 2.72 -33.93 -39.33
C LYS A 20 1.81 -33.94 -38.09
N ARG A 21 1.09 -35.04 -37.86
CA ARG A 21 0.50 -35.28 -36.54
C ARG A 21 1.68 -35.41 -35.59
N GLU A 22 2.08 -34.31 -34.97
CA GLU A 22 3.09 -34.35 -33.93
C GLU A 22 2.45 -35.04 -32.74
N ILE A 23 2.96 -36.24 -32.40
CA ILE A 23 2.60 -36.95 -31.18
C ILE A 23 3.32 -36.23 -30.05
N THR A 24 2.80 -35.07 -29.65
CA THR A 24 3.24 -34.39 -28.43
C THR A 24 2.55 -35.05 -27.26
N SER A 25 3.30 -35.38 -26.21
CA SER A 25 2.69 -35.97 -25.01
C SER A 25 1.67 -34.99 -24.42
N GLU A 26 0.48 -35.49 -24.09
CA GLU A 26 -0.63 -34.69 -23.52
C GLU A 26 -0.18 -33.91 -22.26
N VAL A 27 0.77 -34.49 -21.52
CA VAL A 27 1.44 -33.92 -20.34
C VAL A 27 2.14 -32.59 -20.64
N THR A 28 2.67 -32.40 -21.85
CA THR A 28 3.43 -31.20 -22.24
C THR A 28 2.61 -30.15 -22.98
N SER A 29 1.52 -30.56 -23.63
CA SER A 29 0.61 -29.66 -24.35
C SER A 29 -0.40 -28.99 -23.41
N ASP A 30 -0.82 -29.68 -22.34
CA ASP A 30 -1.81 -29.13 -21.43
C ASP A 30 -1.19 -28.07 -20.49
N SER A 31 -1.72 -26.85 -20.58
CA SER A 31 -1.30 -25.70 -19.77
C SER A 31 -1.52 -25.92 -18.26
N LEU A 32 -2.51 -26.73 -17.90
CA LEU A 32 -2.81 -27.09 -16.52
C LEU A 32 -1.80 -28.13 -16.01
N ALA A 33 -1.55 -29.18 -16.79
CA ALA A 33 -0.56 -30.21 -16.47
C ALA A 33 0.87 -29.67 -16.35
N ARG A 34 1.25 -28.71 -17.22
CA ARG A 34 2.55 -28.03 -17.15
C ARG A 34 2.80 -27.39 -15.79
N ASN A 35 1.76 -26.99 -15.07
CA ASN A 35 1.90 -26.37 -13.75
C ASN A 35 2.17 -27.36 -12.61
N LEU A 36 1.96 -28.66 -12.82
CA LEU A 36 2.11 -29.71 -11.82
C LEU A 36 3.47 -30.42 -11.88
N LEU A 37 4.23 -30.23 -12.97
CA LEU A 37 5.57 -30.80 -13.12
C LEU A 37 6.54 -30.17 -12.12
N GLN A 38 7.25 -31.02 -11.36
CA GLN A 38 8.24 -30.61 -10.35
C GLN A 38 9.48 -29.94 -10.98
N ASN A 39 9.85 -30.33 -12.20
CA ASN A 39 11.00 -29.79 -12.93
C ASN A 39 10.56 -28.75 -13.97
N LYS A 40 10.22 -27.54 -13.52
CA LYS A 40 10.01 -26.41 -14.44
C LYS A 40 11.34 -25.72 -14.72
N PRO A 41 11.76 -25.53 -15.98
CA PRO A 41 12.86 -24.63 -16.27
C PRO A 41 12.47 -23.20 -15.85
N ASN A 42 13.37 -22.48 -15.20
CA ASN A 42 13.17 -21.09 -14.77
C ASN A 42 13.16 -20.15 -15.99
N LEU A 43 12.05 -20.12 -16.75
CA LEU A 43 11.88 -19.15 -17.81
C LEU A 43 11.73 -17.76 -17.18
N THR A 44 12.66 -16.85 -17.49
CA THR A 44 12.52 -15.44 -17.15
C THR A 44 11.23 -14.89 -17.73
N PRO A 45 10.43 -14.11 -16.98
CA PRO A 45 9.16 -13.61 -17.46
C PRO A 45 9.35 -12.75 -18.70
N LYS A 46 8.51 -12.98 -19.72
CA LYS A 46 8.51 -12.20 -20.96
C LYS A 46 8.28 -10.71 -20.60
N SER A 47 9.19 -9.84 -21.03
CA SER A 47 9.07 -8.39 -20.82
C SER A 47 7.71 -7.90 -21.28
N THR A 48 7.00 -7.20 -20.40
CA THR A 48 5.68 -6.60 -20.69
C THR A 48 5.77 -5.49 -21.74
N LYS A 49 6.94 -4.89 -21.90
CA LYS A 49 7.21 -3.84 -22.88
C LYS A 49 8.01 -4.41 -24.06
N ARG A 50 7.61 -4.04 -25.27
CA ARG A 50 8.37 -4.32 -26.49
C ARG A 50 9.71 -3.60 -26.43
N GLN A 51 10.80 -4.35 -26.50
CA GLN A 51 12.14 -3.77 -26.61
C GLN A 51 12.38 -3.36 -28.07
N LEU A 52 12.91 -2.15 -28.28
CA LEU A 52 13.33 -1.67 -29.60
C LEU A 52 14.47 -2.57 -30.10
N LYS A 53 14.44 -2.99 -31.37
CA LYS A 53 15.49 -3.82 -31.99
C LYS A 53 15.89 -3.25 -33.34
N GLY A 54 17.10 -3.59 -33.78
CA GLY A 54 17.60 -3.24 -35.11
C GLY A 54 17.67 -1.73 -35.36
N VAL A 55 17.08 -1.28 -36.46
CA VAL A 55 17.17 0.11 -36.93
C VAL A 55 16.54 1.10 -35.93
N GLU A 56 15.44 0.71 -35.28
CA GLU A 56 14.78 1.56 -34.28
C GLU A 56 15.66 1.80 -33.05
N LEU A 57 16.38 0.77 -32.60
CA LEU A 57 17.34 0.89 -31.50
C LEU A 57 18.49 1.83 -31.88
N LYS A 58 19.05 1.67 -33.10
CA LYS A 58 20.13 2.54 -33.60
C LYS A 58 19.70 4.00 -33.67
N LYS A 59 18.48 4.28 -34.14
CA LYS A 59 17.92 5.65 -34.17
C LYS A 59 17.77 6.22 -32.76
N HIS A 60 17.22 5.44 -31.82
CA HIS A 60 17.07 5.86 -30.43
C HIS A 60 18.42 6.16 -29.74
N LEU A 61 19.41 5.29 -29.95
CA LEU A 61 20.76 5.49 -29.41
C LEU A 61 21.43 6.72 -30.02
N ARG A 62 21.31 6.92 -31.33
CA ARG A 62 21.85 8.11 -32.01
C ARG A 62 21.18 9.39 -31.50
N SER A 63 19.87 9.41 -31.32
CA SER A 63 19.17 10.56 -30.74
C SER A 63 19.57 10.81 -29.29
N ALA A 64 19.75 9.76 -28.49
CA ALA A 64 20.19 9.88 -27.10
C ALA A 64 21.63 10.37 -26.97
N GLN A 65 22.51 10.01 -27.89
CA GLN A 65 23.89 10.52 -27.97
C GLN A 65 23.92 12.00 -28.39
N LEU A 66 23.13 12.38 -29.40
CA LEU A 66 23.17 13.73 -29.97
C LEU A 66 22.52 14.78 -29.06
N TYR A 67 21.40 14.43 -28.41
CA TYR A 67 20.58 15.36 -27.64
C TYR A 67 20.58 15.07 -26.12
N GLY A 68 21.36 14.08 -25.68
CA GLY A 68 21.29 13.54 -24.33
C GLY A 68 19.93 12.91 -24.03
N ASN A 69 19.79 12.27 -22.87
CA ASN A 69 18.48 11.89 -22.33
C ASN A 69 17.74 13.15 -21.84
N THR A 70 17.39 14.05 -22.76
CA THR A 70 16.52 15.20 -22.48
C THR A 70 15.11 14.83 -22.94
N PRO A 71 14.30 14.20 -22.07
CA PRO A 71 12.91 13.97 -22.40
C PRO A 71 12.22 15.33 -22.46
N LYS A 72 12.04 15.92 -23.65
CA LYS A 72 11.08 17.01 -23.90
C LYS A 72 11.00 18.04 -22.76
N LYS A 73 12.17 18.49 -22.25
CA LYS A 73 12.30 18.96 -20.85
C LYS A 73 11.63 20.29 -20.52
N ASN A 74 10.93 20.92 -21.46
CA ASN A 74 10.33 22.24 -21.26
C ASN A 74 8.83 22.32 -21.63
N GLN A 75 8.09 21.22 -21.69
CA GLN A 75 6.64 21.34 -21.57
C GLN A 75 6.31 21.48 -20.09
N LYS A 76 6.08 22.73 -19.64
CA LYS A 76 5.56 23.00 -18.30
C LYS A 76 4.16 22.39 -18.23
N THR A 77 4.06 21.19 -17.67
CA THR A 77 2.78 20.57 -17.35
C THR A 77 2.26 21.22 -16.07
N TYR A 78 1.36 22.17 -16.20
CA TYR A 78 0.68 22.78 -15.06
C TYR A 78 -0.30 21.77 -14.46
N SER A 79 -0.27 21.59 -13.14
CA SER A 79 -1.31 20.86 -12.43
C SER A 79 -2.51 21.76 -12.19
N GLU A 80 -3.69 21.20 -11.96
CA GLU A 80 -4.93 21.96 -11.69
C GLU A 80 -4.77 22.99 -10.54
N LYS A 81 -3.81 22.74 -9.63
CA LYS A 81 -3.48 23.65 -8.51
C LYS A 81 -2.64 24.85 -8.94
N ASP A 82 -1.86 24.72 -9.99
CA ASP A 82 -0.96 25.77 -10.51
C ASP A 82 -1.71 26.77 -11.40
N LEU A 83 -2.97 26.46 -11.74
CA LEU A 83 -3.85 27.26 -12.59
C LEU A 83 -4.93 28.03 -11.80
N ASP A 84 -4.86 28.03 -10.46
CA ASP A 84 -5.84 28.68 -9.56
C ASP A 84 -7.32 28.39 -9.90
N ILE A 85 -7.58 27.18 -10.39
CA ILE A 85 -8.93 26.76 -10.76
C ILE A 85 -9.69 26.41 -9.47
N PRO A 86 -10.87 27.02 -9.21
CA PRO A 86 -11.66 26.73 -8.01
C PRO A 86 -12.07 25.26 -7.98
N GLN A 87 -11.86 24.62 -6.83
CA GLN A 87 -12.24 23.22 -6.64
C GLN A 87 -13.75 23.09 -6.54
N LEU A 88 -14.37 22.45 -7.53
CA LEU A 88 -15.79 22.12 -7.47
C LEU A 88 -16.08 21.12 -6.35
N ASN A 89 -17.27 21.22 -5.76
CA ASN A 89 -17.82 20.26 -4.81
C ASN A 89 -18.07 18.90 -5.51
N LYS A 90 -17.01 18.10 -5.66
CA LYS A 90 -17.09 16.73 -6.19
C LYS A 90 -17.55 15.80 -5.06
N ALA A 91 -18.61 15.02 -5.26
CA ALA A 91 -19.07 14.03 -4.28
C ALA A 91 -18.01 12.94 -3.98
N ILE A 92 -17.09 12.68 -4.93
CA ILE A 92 -16.03 11.67 -4.82
C ILE A 92 -14.75 12.21 -5.45
N ASN A 93 -13.67 12.32 -4.66
CA ASN A 93 -12.33 12.64 -5.16
C ASN A 93 -11.73 11.40 -5.86
N PRO A 94 -11.48 11.41 -7.18
CA PRO A 94 -10.93 10.23 -7.89
C PRO A 94 -9.52 9.84 -7.42
N GLY A 95 -8.81 10.73 -6.74
CA GLY A 95 -7.49 10.48 -6.13
C GLY A 95 -7.53 9.83 -4.73
N ALA A 96 -8.69 9.72 -4.09
CA ALA A 96 -8.83 9.18 -2.73
C ALA A 96 -8.89 7.64 -2.67
N ILE A 97 -8.67 6.95 -3.79
CA ILE A 97 -8.30 5.53 -3.73
C ILE A 97 -6.86 5.48 -3.22
N VAL A 98 -6.70 5.46 -1.90
CA VAL A 98 -5.41 5.19 -1.26
C VAL A 98 -4.92 3.87 -1.82
N LYS A 99 -4.01 3.93 -2.80
CA LYS A 99 -3.31 2.76 -3.32
C LYS A 99 -2.62 2.14 -2.11
N LYS A 100 -3.19 1.07 -1.56
CA LYS A 100 -2.65 0.38 -0.39
C LYS A 100 -1.18 0.09 -0.72
N ARG A 101 -0.26 0.76 -0.01
CA ARG A 101 1.19 0.57 -0.21
C ARG A 101 1.50 -0.88 0.17
N GLY A 102 1.77 -1.73 -0.81
CA GLY A 102 2.08 -3.14 -0.60
C GLY A 102 1.94 -3.98 -1.87
N LYS A 103 2.54 -5.17 -1.85
CA LYS A 103 2.38 -6.19 -2.91
C LYS A 103 0.91 -6.62 -2.95
N LYS A 104 0.31 -6.71 -4.14
CA LYS A 104 -1.05 -7.26 -4.38
C LYS A 104 -1.08 -8.79 -4.23
N GLY A 105 -0.47 -9.31 -3.16
CA GLY A 105 -0.37 -10.75 -2.88
C GLY A 105 -1.46 -11.22 -1.93
N LYS A 106 -1.56 -12.55 -1.77
CA LYS A 106 -2.36 -13.16 -0.69
C LYS A 106 -1.84 -12.62 0.65
N LYS A 107 -2.76 -12.21 1.53
CA LYS A 107 -2.41 -11.86 2.91
C LYS A 107 -2.44 -13.15 3.73
N PHE A 108 -1.27 -13.58 4.16
CA PHE A 108 -1.16 -14.66 5.12
C PHE A 108 -1.58 -14.15 6.50
N ILE A 109 -2.19 -15.03 7.26
CA ILE A 109 -2.48 -14.83 8.67
C ILE A 109 -1.18 -15.10 9.41
N ALA A 110 -0.90 -14.32 10.45
CA ALA A 110 0.25 -14.56 11.30
C ALA A 110 0.06 -15.86 12.09
N ASP A 111 1.13 -16.59 12.35
CA ASP A 111 1.07 -17.88 13.05
C ASP A 111 0.48 -17.75 14.47
N ASP A 112 0.60 -16.56 15.08
CA ASP A 112 0.05 -16.24 16.40
C ASP A 112 -1.48 -16.09 16.42
N ASP A 113 -2.12 -15.91 15.26
CA ASP A 113 -3.54 -15.55 15.15
C ASP A 113 -4.43 -16.80 14.98
N SER A 114 -4.24 -17.76 15.89
CA SER A 114 -4.88 -19.08 15.92
C SER A 114 -6.41 -19.03 15.80
N LEU A 115 -7.05 -18.03 16.42
CA LEU A 115 -8.49 -17.83 16.37
C LEU A 115 -9.00 -17.57 14.94
N THR A 116 -8.30 -16.73 14.19
CA THR A 116 -8.69 -16.40 12.81
C THR A 116 -8.41 -17.55 11.86
N LEU A 117 -7.32 -18.29 12.10
CA LEU A 117 -6.98 -19.51 11.38
C LEU A 117 -8.05 -20.58 11.60
N ASN A 118 -8.40 -20.87 12.85
CA ASN A 118 -9.41 -21.86 13.20
C ASN A 118 -10.77 -21.54 12.57
N ARG A 119 -11.20 -20.27 12.60
CA ARG A 119 -12.42 -19.86 11.90
C ARG A 119 -12.37 -20.17 10.41
N LEU A 120 -11.26 -19.84 9.75
CA LEU A 120 -11.13 -20.02 8.31
C LEU A 120 -11.05 -21.49 7.92
N VAL A 121 -10.32 -22.31 8.68
CA VAL A 121 -10.28 -23.76 8.47
C VAL A 121 -11.68 -24.35 8.57
N LYS A 122 -12.43 -24.02 9.64
CA LYS A 122 -13.81 -24.50 9.81
C LYS A 122 -14.74 -23.99 8.71
N GLN A 123 -14.65 -22.71 8.36
CA GLN A 123 -15.47 -22.12 7.31
C GLN A 123 -15.18 -22.70 5.92
N ILE A 124 -13.93 -22.99 5.58
CA ILE A 124 -13.55 -23.56 4.28
C ILE A 124 -13.95 -25.02 4.18
N ASN A 125 -13.78 -25.77 5.27
CA ASN A 125 -14.28 -27.14 5.32
C ASN A 125 -15.81 -27.17 5.30
N ASP A 126 -16.47 -26.05 5.69
CA ASP A 126 -17.86 -25.63 5.43
C ASP A 126 -18.56 -26.47 4.35
N ASP A 127 -18.07 -26.18 3.15
CA ASP A 127 -18.62 -26.63 1.88
C ASP A 127 -18.27 -28.10 1.55
N ARG A 128 -17.31 -28.71 2.25
CA ARG A 128 -16.79 -30.05 1.95
C ARG A 128 -17.44 -31.16 2.77
N ASP A 129 -17.83 -30.87 4.01
CA ASP A 129 -18.38 -31.90 4.91
C ASP A 129 -19.88 -32.18 4.68
N LEU A 130 -20.49 -31.61 3.63
CA LEU A 130 -21.93 -31.62 3.34
C LEU A 130 -22.55 -32.99 3.01
N ILE A 131 -21.74 -34.01 2.72
CA ILE A 131 -22.23 -35.21 2.00
C ILE A 131 -22.89 -36.22 2.96
N ASN A 132 -22.46 -36.32 4.23
CA ASN A 132 -22.89 -37.38 5.14
C ASN A 132 -23.26 -36.92 6.57
N GLU A 133 -23.37 -35.62 6.83
CA GLU A 133 -23.64 -35.11 8.18
C GLU A 133 -25.12 -35.15 8.57
N SER A 134 -25.39 -35.44 9.84
CA SER A 134 -26.73 -35.33 10.42
C SER A 134 -27.13 -33.85 10.59
N LYS A 135 -28.44 -33.56 10.61
CA LYS A 135 -28.94 -32.19 10.83
C LYS A 135 -28.45 -31.57 12.14
N LEU A 136 -28.22 -32.39 13.16
CA LEU A 136 -27.72 -31.94 14.47
C LEU A 136 -26.24 -31.55 14.41
N GLU A 137 -25.41 -32.31 13.71
CA GLU A 137 -23.99 -31.99 13.53
C GLU A 137 -23.82 -30.70 12.72
N LYS A 138 -24.60 -30.53 11.65
CA LYS A 138 -24.64 -29.29 10.88
C LYS A 138 -24.98 -28.08 11.75
N ALA A 139 -25.97 -28.20 12.64
CA ALA A 139 -26.36 -27.11 13.53
C ALA A 139 -25.23 -26.73 14.50
N LYS A 140 -24.60 -27.73 15.14
CA LYS A 140 -23.45 -27.53 16.03
C LYS A 140 -22.28 -26.86 15.32
N ARG A 141 -21.97 -27.31 14.10
CA ARG A 141 -20.91 -26.74 13.28
C ARG A 141 -21.14 -25.27 12.94
N LEU A 142 -22.37 -24.92 12.52
CA LEU A 142 -22.73 -23.54 12.23
C LEU A 142 -22.68 -22.68 13.49
N GLU A 143 -23.06 -23.22 14.65
CA GLU A 143 -22.92 -22.55 15.94
C GLU A 143 -21.46 -22.28 16.30
N GLU A 144 -20.56 -23.25 16.12
CA GLU A 144 -19.13 -23.08 16.32
C GLU A 144 -18.54 -21.97 15.42
N ILE A 145 -18.92 -21.95 14.14
CA ILE A 145 -18.48 -20.89 13.22
C ILE A 145 -19.02 -19.53 13.65
N ARG A 146 -20.27 -19.46 14.14
CA ARG A 146 -20.86 -18.23 14.67
C ARG A 146 -20.15 -17.76 15.94
N ALA A 147 -19.83 -18.67 16.86
CA ALA A 147 -19.09 -18.37 18.08
C ALA A 147 -17.70 -17.77 17.76
N LEU A 148 -16.93 -18.44 16.91
CA LEU A 148 -15.61 -17.95 16.48
C LEU A 148 -15.69 -16.59 15.75
N ARG A 149 -16.77 -16.34 14.98
CA ARG A 149 -17.00 -15.03 14.37
C ARG A 149 -17.29 -13.94 15.40
N LYS A 150 -18.09 -14.23 16.43
CA LYS A 150 -18.37 -13.29 17.52
C LYS A 150 -17.09 -12.93 18.26
N GLU A 151 -16.29 -13.92 18.64
CA GLU A 151 -15.00 -13.70 19.31
C GLU A 151 -14.03 -12.85 18.48
N GLU A 152 -13.93 -13.08 17.17
CA GLU A 152 -13.09 -12.24 16.30
C GLU A 152 -13.60 -10.80 16.24
N MET A 153 -14.92 -10.59 16.17
CA MET A 153 -15.51 -9.25 16.19
C MET A 153 -15.24 -8.54 17.51
N GLU A 154 -15.42 -9.22 18.64
CA GLU A 154 -15.14 -8.70 19.97
C GLU A 154 -13.66 -8.31 20.11
N ARG A 155 -12.72 -9.14 19.65
CA ARG A 155 -11.28 -8.82 19.67
C ARG A 155 -10.97 -7.58 18.81
N LYS A 156 -11.61 -7.43 17.65
CA LYS A 156 -11.46 -6.25 16.80
C LYS A 156 -12.07 -5.00 17.43
N GLU A 157 -13.22 -5.11 18.07
CA GLU A 157 -13.83 -4.01 18.80
C GLU A 157 -12.97 -3.57 19.98
N GLN A 158 -12.44 -4.52 20.74
CA GLN A 158 -11.55 -4.24 21.85
C GLN A 158 -10.25 -3.57 21.38
N ALA A 159 -9.66 -4.02 20.26
CA ALA A 159 -8.50 -3.37 19.67
C ALA A 159 -8.80 -1.91 19.25
N LYS A 160 -9.99 -1.65 18.69
CA LYS A 160 -10.42 -0.28 18.37
C LYS A 160 -10.62 0.57 19.63
N LYS A 161 -11.28 0.03 20.66
CA LYS A 161 -11.48 0.70 21.95
C LYS A 161 -10.14 1.05 22.61
N ASN A 162 -9.22 0.08 22.70
CA ASN A 162 -7.88 0.27 23.25
C ASN A 162 -7.11 1.37 22.52
N LYS A 163 -7.20 1.43 21.18
CA LYS A 163 -6.56 2.48 20.38
C LYS A 163 -7.16 3.86 20.63
N LEU A 164 -8.47 3.95 20.86
CA LEU A 164 -9.11 5.22 21.19
C LEU A 164 -8.72 5.68 22.61
N GLU A 165 -8.69 4.76 23.56
CA GLU A 165 -8.29 5.07 24.94
C GLU A 165 -6.82 5.47 25.03
N SER A 166 -5.91 4.81 24.31
CA SER A 166 -4.50 5.21 24.29
C SER A 166 -4.33 6.62 23.74
N VAL A 167 -5.00 6.95 22.63
CA VAL A 167 -4.94 8.31 22.05
C VAL A 167 -5.54 9.35 22.99
N LYS A 168 -6.64 9.04 23.70
CA LYS A 168 -7.21 9.94 24.71
C LYS A 168 -6.23 10.21 25.85
N VAL A 169 -5.57 9.16 26.35
CA VAL A 169 -4.56 9.28 27.41
C VAL A 169 -3.38 10.11 26.94
N ASP A 170 -2.86 9.86 25.74
CA ASP A 170 -1.75 10.62 25.15
C ASP A 170 -2.09 12.11 25.03
N ILE A 171 -3.31 12.45 24.58
CA ILE A 171 -3.76 13.84 24.49
C ILE A 171 -3.82 14.48 25.88
N LYS A 172 -4.41 13.78 26.87
CA LYS A 172 -4.49 14.26 28.25
C LYS A 172 -3.10 14.49 28.86
N GLN A 173 -2.18 13.55 28.65
CA GLN A 173 -0.80 13.65 29.13
C GLN A 173 -0.07 14.83 28.48
N LYS A 174 -0.16 14.98 27.15
CA LYS A 174 0.43 16.13 26.43
C LYS A 174 -0.12 17.46 26.93
N ALA A 175 -1.43 17.56 27.13
CA ALA A 175 -2.06 18.76 27.67
C ALA A 175 -1.62 19.06 29.12
N SER A 176 -1.51 18.03 29.96
CA SER A 176 -1.02 18.14 31.34
C SER A 176 0.43 18.62 31.38
N MET A 177 1.32 18.01 30.60
CA MET A 177 2.72 18.40 30.51
C MET A 177 2.87 19.85 30.02
N ALA A 178 2.13 20.25 28.98
CA ALA A 178 2.13 21.63 28.51
C ALA A 178 1.70 22.63 29.59
N ARG A 179 0.69 22.27 30.41
CA ARG A 179 0.23 23.11 31.53
C ARG A 179 1.29 23.22 32.63
N ILE A 180 1.97 22.13 32.95
CA ILE A 180 3.06 22.12 33.95
C ILE A 180 4.22 22.99 33.47
N VAL A 181 4.64 22.84 32.21
CA VAL A 181 5.71 23.67 31.61
C VAL A 181 5.33 25.15 31.66
N ARG A 182 4.12 25.53 31.24
CA ARG A 182 3.65 26.92 31.33
C ARG A 182 3.69 27.47 32.76
N ARG A 183 3.26 26.67 33.74
CA ARG A 183 3.29 27.06 35.17
C ARG A 183 4.73 27.22 35.68
N LYS A 184 5.66 26.35 35.28
CA LYS A 184 7.09 26.46 35.65
C LYS A 184 7.70 27.72 35.06
N ASN A 185 7.54 27.94 33.75
CA ASN A 185 8.06 29.12 33.06
C ASN A 185 7.50 30.42 33.66
N ALA A 186 6.20 30.47 33.99
CA ALA A 186 5.60 31.63 34.64
C ALA A 186 6.16 31.90 36.04
N LYS A 187 6.46 30.84 36.82
CA LYS A 187 7.12 30.99 38.13
C LYS A 187 8.56 31.47 37.98
N GLU A 188 9.30 30.95 37.00
CA GLU A 188 10.67 31.37 36.72
C GLU A 188 10.73 32.83 36.26
N ALA A 189 9.84 33.26 35.37
CA ALA A 189 9.71 34.65 34.95
C ALA A 189 9.40 35.58 36.13
N LYS A 190 8.45 35.22 37.01
CA LYS A 190 8.18 36.00 38.24
C LYS A 190 9.40 36.07 39.15
N LYS A 191 10.15 34.97 39.31
CA LYS A 191 11.37 34.93 40.13
C LYS A 191 12.49 35.80 39.54
N GLN A 192 12.60 35.87 38.21
CA GLN A 192 13.53 36.77 37.52
C GLN A 192 13.14 38.23 37.74
N ILE A 193 11.86 38.59 37.55
CA ILE A 193 11.35 39.95 37.80
C ILE A 193 11.60 40.39 39.24
N PHE A 194 11.32 39.52 40.23
CA PHE A 194 11.62 39.81 41.64
C PHE A 194 13.12 40.00 41.89
N LYS A 195 13.99 39.18 41.29
CA LYS A 195 15.44 39.32 41.41
C LYS A 195 15.97 40.61 40.77
N GLU A 196 15.38 41.03 39.65
CA GLU A 196 15.74 42.30 38.98
C GLU A 196 15.28 43.51 39.80
N ALA A 197 14.06 43.47 40.35
CA ALA A 197 13.54 44.50 41.25
C ALA A 197 14.40 44.63 42.53
N ASP A 198 14.79 43.53 43.16
CA ASP A 198 15.67 43.56 44.35
C ASP A 198 17.07 44.12 44.04
N LYS A 199 17.60 43.88 42.84
CA LYS A 199 18.89 44.47 42.41
C LYS A 199 18.76 45.97 42.17
N GLU A 200 17.64 46.43 41.63
CA GLU A 200 17.40 47.86 41.39
C GLU A 200 17.22 48.65 42.69
N VAL A 201 16.61 48.04 43.71
CA VAL A 201 16.45 48.63 45.05
C VAL A 201 17.79 48.69 45.81
N LYS A 202 18.64 47.65 45.71
CA LYS A 202 19.97 47.64 46.36
C LYS A 202 21.01 48.53 45.66
N GLY A 203 20.79 48.92 44.40
CA GLY A 203 21.67 49.82 43.66
C GLY A 203 21.42 51.31 43.90
N LYS A 204 20.24 51.70 44.41
CA LYS A 204 19.90 53.10 44.69
C LYS A 204 20.32 53.46 46.12
N LYS A 205 21.45 54.18 46.26
CA LYS A 205 21.87 54.77 47.55
C LYS A 205 20.71 55.56 48.17
N PRO A 206 20.44 55.44 49.49
CA PRO A 206 19.34 56.16 50.13
C PRO A 206 19.57 57.66 49.95
N ARG A 207 18.63 58.34 49.30
CA ARG A 207 18.62 59.81 49.22
C ARG A 207 18.18 60.32 50.58
N LYS A 208 19.01 61.17 51.20
CA LYS A 208 18.69 61.84 52.46
C LYS A 208 17.44 62.70 52.24
N SER A 209 16.33 62.33 52.88
CA SER A 209 15.10 63.15 52.91
C SER A 209 15.08 63.96 54.20
N VAL A 210 14.92 65.27 54.09
CA VAL A 210 14.72 66.16 55.25
C VAL A 210 13.23 66.15 55.58
N SER A 211 12.88 65.67 56.76
CA SER A 211 11.53 65.79 57.31
C SER A 211 11.38 67.17 57.96
N PHE A 212 10.39 67.94 57.52
CA PHE A 212 9.95 69.13 58.25
C PHE A 212 8.91 68.68 59.29
N ALA A 213 9.14 69.10 60.54
CA ALA A 213 8.27 68.87 61.69
C ALA A 213 7.08 69.83 61.69
#